data_AF-A0A564QBJ5-F1
#
_entry.id   AF-A0A564QBJ5-F1
#
_cell.length_a   1.000
_cell.length_b   1.000
_cell.length_c   1.000
_cell.angle_alpha   90.00
_cell.angle_beta   90.00
_cell.angle_gamma   90.00
#
_symmetry.space_group_name_H-M   'P 1'
#
loop_
_entity.id
_entity.type
_entity.pdbx_description
1 polymer ?
#
loop_
_entity_poly.entity_id
_entity_poly.type
_entity_poly.pdbx_seq_one_letter_code
_entity_poly.pdbx_strand_id
1 'polypeptide(L)'
;MYYNGKVYIKLSRGYVTMSERRLNEREIAEIVKMRGLGYNQLEIAQRLGVSQSAIQYQLSRINERARNEGDDDTFLALLIGAGLGVGAGLLLAKLLEKK
;
A
#
# COMPACT_ATOMS: atom_id res chain seq x y z
N MET A 1 -16.64 12.07 9.73
CA MET A 1 -17.51 13.26 9.75
C MET A 1 -17.19 14.09 8.51
N TYR A 2 -18.19 14.51 7.74
CA TYR A 2 -17.97 15.38 6.58
C TYR A 2 -18.00 16.84 7.05
N TYR A 3 -17.00 17.64 6.66
CA TYR A 3 -16.99 19.08 6.91
C TYR A 3 -16.39 19.79 5.69
N ASN A 4 -17.11 20.76 5.13
CA ASN A 4 -16.71 21.46 3.89
C ASN A 4 -16.30 20.52 2.74
N GLY A 5 -17.08 19.45 2.52
CA GLY A 5 -16.83 18.49 1.43
C GLY A 5 -15.63 17.56 1.63
N LYS A 6 -14.97 17.61 2.79
CA LYS A 6 -13.82 16.74 3.11
C LYS A 6 -14.21 15.72 4.18
N VAL A 7 -13.75 14.48 4.01
CA VAL A 7 -13.96 13.41 5.00
C VAL A 7 -12.90 13.55 6.10
N TYR A 8 -13.33 13.53 7.36
CA TYR A 8 -12.45 13.53 8.53
C TYR A 8 -12.61 12.25 9.34
N ILE A 9 -11.48 11.64 9.70
CA ILE A 9 -11.42 10.55 10.68
C ILE A 9 -10.86 11.08 12.00
N LYS A 10 -11.51 10.69 13.11
CA LYS A 10 -11.08 11.01 14.47
C LYS A 10 -10.01 10.02 14.92
N LEU A 11 -8.86 10.55 15.34
CA LEU A 11 -7.74 9.82 15.95
C LEU A 11 -7.58 10.25 17.41
N SER A 12 -6.85 9.46 18.19
CA SER A 12 -6.45 9.79 19.57
C SER A 12 -5.65 11.10 19.67
N ARG A 13 -5.09 11.60 18.56
CA ARG A 13 -4.28 12.81 18.48
C ARG A 13 -4.93 13.96 17.66
N GLY A 14 -6.17 13.83 17.23
CA GLY A 14 -6.87 14.86 16.43
C GLY A 14 -7.69 14.31 15.26
N TYR A 15 -8.00 15.14 14.26
CA TYR A 15 -8.70 14.73 13.03
C TYR A 15 -7.77 14.82 11.82
N VAL A 16 -7.84 13.85 10.91
CA VAL A 16 -7.11 13.88 9.64
C VAL A 16 -8.09 13.98 8.49
N THR A 17 -7.79 14.89 7.55
CA THR A 17 -8.52 15.05 6.29
C THR A 17 -8.16 13.92 5.33
N MET A 18 -9.16 13.23 4.81
CA MET A 18 -8.97 12.23 3.77
C MET A 18 -8.84 12.88 2.41
N SER A 19 -7.82 12.48 1.68
CA SER A 19 -7.70 12.83 0.27
C SER A 19 -8.38 11.78 -0.60
N GLU A 20 -9.20 12.23 -1.54
CA GLU A 20 -9.79 11.41 -2.62
C GLU A 20 -8.85 11.25 -3.82
N ARG A 21 -7.57 11.61 -3.66
CA ARG A 21 -6.56 11.53 -4.73
C ARG A 21 -6.27 10.08 -5.11
N ARG A 22 -5.80 9.91 -6.35
CA ARG A 22 -5.23 8.63 -6.81
C ARG A 22 -3.92 8.33 -6.07
N LEU A 23 -3.78 7.11 -5.59
CA LEU A 23 -2.55 6.59 -4.99
C LEU A 23 -1.50 6.39 -6.08
N ASN A 24 -0.27 6.85 -5.82
CA ASN A 24 0.86 6.60 -6.70
C ASN A 24 1.53 5.25 -6.40
N GLU A 25 2.43 4.81 -7.26
CA GLU A 25 3.06 3.49 -7.16
C GLU A 25 3.87 3.28 -5.87
N ARG A 26 4.50 4.33 -5.34
CA ARG A 26 5.21 4.27 -4.04
C ARG A 26 4.25 4.05 -2.88
N GLU A 27 3.09 4.69 -2.92
CA GLU A 27 2.08 4.52 -1.87
C GLU A 27 1.41 3.15 -1.95
N ILE A 28 1.20 2.62 -3.16
CA ILE A 28 0.73 1.26 -3.36
C ILE A 28 1.76 0.26 -2.81
N ALA A 29 3.06 0.50 -3.01
CA ALA A 29 4.10 -0.31 -2.40
C ALA A 29 4.13 -0.19 -0.87
N GLU A 30 3.88 1.00 -0.32
CA GLU A 30 3.73 1.20 1.12
C GLU A 30 2.55 0.41 1.70
N ILE A 31 1.43 0.34 0.99
CA ILE A 31 0.26 -0.49 1.36
C ILE A 31 0.67 -1.95 1.49
N VAL A 32 1.33 -2.51 0.47
CA VAL A 32 1.76 -3.92 0.47
C VAL A 32 2.76 -4.19 1.59
N LYS A 33 3.75 -3.30 1.76
CA LYS A 33 4.73 -3.41 2.85
C LYS A 33 4.06 -3.42 4.21
N MET A 34 3.20 -2.44 4.50
CA MET A 34 2.49 -2.37 5.78
C MET A 34 1.57 -3.57 5.98
N ARG A 35 0.88 -4.04 4.93
CA ARG A 35 0.03 -5.22 5.03
C ARG A 35 0.83 -6.48 5.34
N GLY A 36 1.99 -6.66 4.72
CA GLY A 36 2.92 -7.76 5.01
C GLY A 36 3.52 -7.70 6.41
N LEU A 37 3.63 -6.49 6.99
CA LEU A 37 4.08 -6.27 8.38
C LEU A 37 2.95 -6.44 9.43
N GLY A 38 1.73 -6.81 9.01
CA GLY A 38 0.61 -7.10 9.91
C GLY A 38 -0.31 -5.92 10.22
N TYR A 39 -0.10 -4.74 9.63
CA TYR A 39 -0.99 -3.59 9.82
C TYR A 39 -2.38 -3.86 9.22
N ASN A 40 -3.41 -3.34 9.87
CA ASN A 40 -4.78 -3.39 9.38
C ASN A 40 -5.08 -2.21 8.42
N GLN A 41 -6.15 -2.31 7.64
CA GLN A 41 -6.46 -1.30 6.60
C GLN A 41 -6.74 0.09 7.18
N LEU A 42 -7.27 0.17 8.41
CA LEU A 42 -7.52 1.43 9.09
C LEU A 42 -6.20 2.12 9.45
N GLU A 43 -5.22 1.39 9.98
CA GLU A 43 -3.89 1.91 10.29
C GLU A 43 -3.17 2.40 9.01
N ILE A 44 -3.29 1.65 7.92
CA ILE A 44 -2.70 2.02 6.62
C ILE A 44 -3.37 3.29 6.06
N ALA A 45 -4.71 3.35 6.10
CA ALA A 45 -5.49 4.51 5.68
C ALA A 45 -5.11 5.78 6.46
N GLN A 46 -4.97 5.65 7.77
CA GLN A 46 -4.52 6.73 8.65
C GLN A 46 -3.09 7.17 8.33
N ARG A 47 -2.19 6.22 8.06
CA ARG A 47 -0.79 6.51 7.73
C ARG A 47 -0.64 7.27 6.41
N LEU A 48 -1.48 6.96 5.41
CA LEU A 48 -1.42 7.53 4.07
C LEU A 48 -2.36 8.72 3.85
N GLY A 49 -3.25 9.00 4.81
CA GLY A 49 -4.26 10.07 4.69
C GLY A 49 -5.29 9.79 3.57
N VAL A 50 -5.61 8.52 3.30
CA VAL A 50 -6.58 8.08 2.27
C VAL A 50 -7.61 7.12 2.84
N SER A 51 -8.79 7.04 2.24
CA SER A 51 -9.90 6.26 2.81
C SER A 51 -9.55 4.78 2.96
N GLN A 52 -10.16 4.11 3.93
CA GLN A 52 -10.03 2.65 4.07
C GLN A 52 -10.50 1.91 2.82
N SER A 53 -11.53 2.43 2.12
CA SER A 53 -12.00 1.90 0.84
C SER A 53 -10.96 2.03 -0.28
N ALA A 54 -10.16 3.11 -0.31
CA ALA A 54 -9.07 3.24 -1.25
C ALA A 54 -7.98 2.19 -1.00
N ILE A 55 -7.67 1.90 0.26
CA ILE A 55 -6.74 0.81 0.64
C ILE A 55 -7.30 -0.54 0.19
N GLN A 56 -8.56 -0.83 0.50
CA GLN A 56 -9.22 -2.06 0.11
C GLN A 56 -9.20 -2.25 -1.41
N TYR A 57 -9.51 -1.20 -2.17
CA TYR A 57 -9.50 -1.24 -3.63
C TYR A 57 -8.11 -1.63 -4.19
N GLN A 58 -7.03 -1.02 -3.69
CA GLN A 58 -5.68 -1.37 -4.14
C GLN A 58 -5.31 -2.81 -3.76
N LEU A 59 -5.61 -3.24 -2.53
CA LEU A 59 -5.36 -4.61 -2.10
C LEU A 59 -6.12 -5.64 -2.94
N SER A 60 -7.39 -5.36 -3.27
CA SER A 60 -8.20 -6.21 -4.15
C SER A 60 -7.58 -6.32 -5.54
N ARG A 61 -7.15 -5.21 -6.14
CA ARG A 61 -6.49 -5.20 -7.45
C ARG A 61 -5.17 -5.96 -7.46
N ILE A 62 -4.37 -5.81 -6.40
CA ILE A 62 -3.10 -6.55 -6.27
C ILE A 62 -3.37 -8.05 -6.13
N ASN A 63 -4.36 -8.44 -5.31
CA ASN A 63 -4.75 -9.85 -5.14
C ASN A 63 -5.31 -10.46 -6.43
N GLU A 64 -6.10 -9.71 -7.19
CA GLU A 64 -6.58 -10.13 -8.52
C GLU A 64 -5.41 -10.35 -9.47
N ARG A 65 -4.46 -9.40 -9.52
CA ARG A 65 -3.26 -9.53 -10.35
C ARG A 65 -2.41 -10.74 -9.95
N ALA A 66 -2.18 -10.94 -8.65
CA ALA A 66 -1.44 -12.09 -8.12
C ALA A 66 -2.07 -13.43 -8.52
N ARG A 67 -3.41 -13.52 -8.51
CA ARG A 67 -4.14 -14.73 -8.95
C ARG A 67 -4.03 -15.00 -10.44
N ASN A 68 -3.84 -13.98 -11.26
CA ASN A 68 -3.81 -14.09 -12.72
C ASN A 68 -2.38 -14.22 -13.27
N GLU A 69 -1.42 -13.49 -12.70
CA GLU A 69 -0.04 -13.36 -13.18
C GLU A 69 0.97 -14.11 -12.30
N GLY A 70 0.61 -14.46 -11.06
CA GLY A 70 1.51 -15.05 -10.07
C GLY A 70 1.95 -14.07 -8.99
N ASP A 71 2.17 -14.60 -7.78
CA ASP A 71 2.50 -13.81 -6.58
C ASP A 71 3.85 -13.06 -6.75
N ASP A 72 4.89 -13.78 -7.17
CA ASP A 72 6.25 -13.24 -7.32
C ASP A 72 6.32 -12.18 -8.43
N ASP A 73 5.70 -12.45 -9.58
CA ASP A 73 5.66 -11.51 -10.71
C ASP A 73 4.90 -10.23 -10.35
N THR A 74 3.79 -10.36 -9.63
CA THR A 74 3.01 -9.22 -9.14
C THR A 74 3.81 -8.40 -8.14
N PHE A 75 4.50 -9.06 -7.19
CA PHE A 75 5.31 -8.38 -6.19
C PHE A 75 6.51 -7.68 -6.81
N LEU A 76 7.23 -8.33 -7.72
CA LEU A 76 8.37 -7.77 -8.43
C LEU A 76 7.96 -6.56 -9.28
N ALA A 77 6.86 -6.67 -10.03
CA ALA A 77 6.35 -5.55 -10.83
C ALA A 77 6.01 -4.33 -9.97
N LEU A 78 5.44 -4.54 -8.79
CA LEU A 78 5.14 -3.48 -7.83
C LEU A 78 6.40 -2.84 -7.26
N LEU A 79 7.44 -3.62 -6.95
CA LEU A 79 8.75 -3.09 -6.55
C LEU A 79 9.40 -2.25 -7.66
N ILE A 80 9.34 -2.72 -8.90
CA ILE A 80 9.88 -2.01 -10.07
C ILE A 80 9.14 -0.69 -10.28
N GLY A 81 7.80 -0.70 -10.30
CA GLY A 81 6.99 0.52 -10.46
C GLY A 81 7.25 1.55 -9.36
N ALA A 82 7.39 1.12 -8.12
CA ALA A 82 7.75 2.01 -7.02
C ALA A 82 9.16 2.64 -7.14
N GLY A 83 9.94 2.27 -8.16
CA GLY A 83 11.32 2.72 -8.34
C GLY A 83 12.30 2.02 -7.40
N LEU A 84 11.91 0.90 -6.79
CA LEU A 84 12.75 0.09 -5.90
C LEU A 84 13.59 -0.94 -6.67
N GLY A 85 13.56 -0.94 -8.02
CA GLY A 85 14.22 -1.94 -8.87
C GLY A 85 15.73 -2.14 -8.65
N VAL A 86 16.48 -1.08 -8.31
CA VAL A 86 17.92 -1.21 -7.97
C VAL A 86 18.10 -1.85 -6.58
N GLY A 87 17.18 -1.59 -5.65
CA GLY A 87 17.12 -2.25 -4.35
C GLY A 87 16.55 -3.67 -4.43
N ALA A 88 15.74 -3.98 -5.44
CA ALA A 88 15.10 -5.28 -5.63
C ALA A 88 16.13 -6.36 -5.94
N GLY A 89 17.16 -6.09 -6.75
CA GLY A 89 18.26 -7.04 -6.96
C GLY A 89 19.04 -7.34 -5.67
N LEU A 90 19.25 -6.32 -4.83
CA LEU A 90 19.88 -6.45 -3.51
C LEU A 90 19.00 -7.18 -2.49
N LEU A 91 17.68 -6.93 -2.52
CA LEU A 91 16.70 -7.60 -1.67
C LEU A 91 16.55 -9.07 -2.06
N LEU A 92 16.51 -9.37 -3.36
CA LEU A 92 16.46 -10.72 -3.91
C LEU A 92 17.74 -11.48 -3.56
N ALA A 93 18.90 -10.85 -3.71
CA ALA A 93 20.19 -11.42 -3.28
C ALA A 93 20.16 -11.78 -1.78
N LYS A 94 19.70 -10.87 -0.91
CA LYS A 94 19.57 -11.14 0.54
C LYS A 94 18.54 -12.22 0.87
N LEU A 95 17.47 -12.37 0.09
CA LEU A 95 16.47 -13.42 0.27
C LEU A 95 17.02 -14.79 -0.16
N LEU A 96 17.79 -14.83 -1.25
CA LEU A 96 18.42 -16.05 -1.76
C LEU A 96 19.62 -16.51 -0.92
N GLU A 97 20.34 -15.60 -0.29
CA GLU A 97 21.46 -15.88 0.61
C GLU A 97 21.03 -16.57 1.92
N LYS A 98 19.74 -16.52 2.26
CA LYS A 98 19.18 -17.10 3.50
C LYS A 98 18.69 -18.55 3.37
N LYS A 99 19.05 -19.24 2.29
CA LYS A 99 18.77 -20.66 2.05
C LYS A 99 20.05 -21.48 2.12
#